data_AF-A0A7Y5WSL7-F1
#
_entry.id   AF-A0A7Y5WSL7-F1
#
_cell.length_a   1.000
_cell.length_b   1.000
_cell.length_c   1.000
_cell.angle_alpha   90.00
_cell.angle_beta   90.00
_cell.angle_gamma   90.00
#
_symmetry.space_group_name_H-M   'P 1'
#
loop_
_entity.id
_entity.type
_entity.pdbx_description
1 polymer ?
#
loop_
_entity_poly.entity_id
_entity_poly.type
_entity_poly.pdbx_seq_one_letter_code
_entity_poly.pdbx_strand_id
1 'polypeptide(L)'
;MTDALKDAPPPIPAEGVWSGNPADLPNWDAMPRRNRRRRRRSHYPIWFKYLGWVVGLAVLVTIGQIAFHAMRSDPRDATLYSLRQLRSSVLRPNEQYRSAVNVWQRPAIDYFRATRGVLVLTDAPGDSLRPDGGRLIYLGLQPRDPLSPPDAPPTFDVREWPVDTLVEVTPTRTLFMLARALRIAAPSETRVTLGLSAAAGPEAAGLRTQLDRKYAYLRRVGWQRREQRRARDRARLVAIYEGRRPWYHTVRRGEALASIARIFATTPEQVRALNNLVGDRVRIGQTLLVKPFTKESVPTPPGASPEYAPPPSPVVPTPAPAAPSRAPARR
;
A
#
# COMPACT_ATOMS: atom_id res chain seq x y z
N MET A 1 -5.01 -34.27 108.53
CA MET A 1 -6.24 -34.99 108.15
C MET A 1 -7.16 -33.98 107.47
N THR A 2 -7.64 -34.11 106.25
CA THR A 2 -7.62 -35.14 105.20
C THR A 2 -8.57 -34.55 104.16
N ASP A 3 -8.11 -34.14 102.97
CA ASP A 3 -8.88 -34.08 101.70
C ASP A 3 -8.17 -33.23 100.63
N ALA A 4 -6.90 -33.53 100.36
CA ALA A 4 -6.20 -32.99 99.20
C ALA A 4 -5.33 -34.05 98.50
N LEU A 5 -5.69 -35.34 98.65
CA LEU A 5 -4.91 -36.45 98.10
C LEU A 5 -5.79 -37.59 97.57
N LYS A 6 -6.91 -37.25 96.90
CA LYS A 6 -7.80 -38.27 96.28
C LYS A 6 -7.95 -38.18 94.77
N ASP A 7 -7.42 -37.13 94.13
CA ASP A 7 -7.48 -36.93 92.67
C ASP A 7 -6.09 -36.79 92.04
N ALA A 8 -5.07 -37.47 92.58
CA ALA A 8 -3.81 -37.62 91.88
C ALA A 8 -4.00 -38.65 90.75
N PRO A 9 -3.77 -38.31 89.47
CA PRO A 9 -3.81 -39.30 88.39
C PRO A 9 -2.77 -40.40 88.67
N PRO A 10 -3.05 -41.67 88.34
CA PRO A 10 -2.08 -42.74 88.56
C PRO A 10 -0.76 -42.37 87.87
N PRO A 11 0.39 -42.65 88.50
CA PRO A 11 1.68 -42.31 87.92
C PRO A 11 1.79 -42.97 86.55
N ILE A 12 2.06 -42.15 85.53
CA ILE A 12 2.37 -42.63 84.18
C ILE A 12 3.62 -43.51 84.34
N PRO A 13 3.58 -44.80 83.96
CA PRO A 13 4.75 -45.65 84.09
C PRO A 13 5.89 -45.04 83.27
N ALA A 14 7.05 -44.89 83.92
CA ALA A 14 8.26 -44.41 83.27
C ALA A 14 8.56 -45.27 82.03
N GLU A 15 9.00 -44.60 80.99
CA GLU A 15 9.10 -45.07 79.62
C GLU A 15 9.65 -46.50 79.49
N GLY A 16 8.92 -47.38 78.80
CA GLY A 16 9.52 -48.52 78.09
C GLY A 16 9.38 -49.93 78.67
N VAL A 17 8.51 -50.20 79.65
CA VAL A 17 8.24 -51.59 80.11
C VAL A 17 6.77 -51.97 79.86
N TRP A 18 6.52 -52.74 78.81
CA TRP A 18 5.22 -53.37 78.58
C TRP A 18 5.11 -54.60 79.49
N SER A 19 4.13 -54.60 80.40
CA SER A 19 3.93 -55.65 81.42
C SER A 19 3.25 -56.93 80.87
N GLY A 20 2.84 -56.93 79.60
CA GLY A 20 2.05 -58.02 79.00
C GLY A 20 0.56 -58.01 79.38
N ASN A 21 0.10 -57.05 80.18
CA ASN A 21 -1.30 -56.93 80.58
C ASN A 21 -2.07 -55.97 79.64
N PRO A 22 -3.16 -56.41 78.97
CA PRO A 22 -3.91 -55.56 78.03
C PRO A 22 -4.63 -54.36 78.68
N ALA A 23 -4.74 -54.30 80.01
CA ALA A 23 -5.32 -53.17 80.73
C ALA A 23 -4.42 -51.90 80.76
N ASP A 24 -3.12 -52.05 80.48
CA ASP A 24 -2.14 -50.95 80.49
C ASP A 24 -2.02 -50.24 79.13
N LEU A 25 -2.80 -50.65 78.13
CA LEU A 25 -2.81 -50.02 76.81
C LEU A 25 -3.56 -48.67 76.85
N PRO A 26 -3.04 -47.61 76.21
CA PRO A 26 -3.76 -46.34 76.09
C PRO A 26 -5.11 -46.55 75.42
N ASN A 27 -6.20 -46.09 76.05
CA ASN A 27 -7.54 -46.19 75.47
C ASN A 27 -7.71 -45.18 74.31
N TRP A 28 -7.30 -45.62 73.12
CA TRP A 28 -7.35 -44.81 71.89
C TRP A 28 -8.77 -44.40 71.49
N ASP A 29 -9.80 -45.10 71.95
CA ASP A 29 -11.21 -44.78 71.69
C ASP A 29 -11.76 -43.63 72.55
N ALA A 30 -11.08 -43.29 73.66
CA ALA A 30 -11.43 -42.15 74.50
C ALA A 30 -10.84 -40.81 74.01
N MET A 31 -10.02 -40.80 72.94
CA MET A 31 -9.45 -39.56 72.42
C MET A 31 -10.48 -38.77 71.60
N PRO A 32 -10.69 -37.46 71.86
CA PRO A 32 -11.65 -36.65 71.12
C PRO A 32 -11.25 -36.56 69.64
N ARG A 33 -12.08 -37.12 68.76
CA ARG A 33 -11.93 -37.05 67.30
C ARG A 33 -12.00 -35.59 66.84
N ARG A 34 -10.85 -34.93 66.77
CA ARG A 34 -10.73 -33.53 66.33
C ARG A 34 -11.13 -33.45 64.85
N ASN A 35 -12.32 -32.92 64.59
CA ASN A 35 -12.92 -32.68 63.27
C ASN A 35 -11.89 -32.21 62.21
N ARG A 36 -11.43 -33.13 61.35
CA ARG A 36 -10.71 -32.80 60.11
C ARG A 36 -11.68 -32.33 59.04
N ARG A 37 -12.27 -31.14 59.24
CA ARG A 37 -12.87 -30.34 58.16
C ARG A 37 -12.18 -28.99 58.07
N ARG A 38 -10.86 -28.99 57.85
CA ARG A 38 -10.18 -27.79 57.33
C ARG A 38 -10.53 -27.66 55.85
N ARG A 39 -11.58 -26.87 55.56
CA ARG A 39 -11.80 -26.29 54.22
C ARG A 39 -10.47 -25.67 53.77
N ARG A 40 -9.81 -26.26 52.78
CA ARG A 40 -8.72 -25.59 52.05
C ARG A 40 -9.33 -24.44 51.26
N ARG A 41 -9.67 -23.33 51.94
CA ARG A 41 -9.76 -22.03 51.27
C ARG A 41 -8.34 -21.72 50.84
N SER A 42 -8.06 -21.83 49.54
CA SER A 42 -6.81 -21.37 48.95
C SER A 42 -6.62 -19.91 49.35
N HIS A 43 -5.78 -19.67 50.36
CA HIS A 43 -5.41 -18.32 50.74
C HIS A 43 -4.40 -17.89 49.69
N TYR A 44 -4.86 -17.15 48.68
CA TYR A 44 -3.95 -16.45 47.80
C TYR A 44 -3.01 -15.63 48.67
N PRO A 45 -1.69 -15.71 48.45
CA PRO A 45 -0.73 -15.00 49.27
C PRO A 45 -1.00 -13.49 49.18
N ILE A 46 -0.80 -12.78 50.29
CA ILE A 46 -1.16 -11.36 50.45
C ILE A 46 -0.59 -10.49 49.31
N TRP A 47 0.59 -10.83 48.77
CA TRP A 47 1.21 -10.14 47.64
C TRP A 47 0.34 -10.15 46.38
N PHE A 48 -0.52 -11.15 46.18
CA PHE A 48 -1.41 -11.25 45.02
C PHE A 48 -2.48 -10.14 45.01
N LYS A 49 -2.87 -9.61 46.19
CA LYS A 49 -3.76 -8.45 46.30
C LYS A 49 -3.08 -7.17 45.84
N TYR A 50 -1.79 -7.03 46.13
CA TYR A 50 -0.98 -5.88 45.71
C TYR A 50 -0.51 -6.00 44.26
N LEU A 51 -0.37 -7.22 43.73
CA LEU A 51 -0.03 -7.49 42.34
C LEU A 51 -1.04 -6.81 41.40
N GLY A 52 -2.34 -6.90 41.68
CA GLY A 52 -3.37 -6.23 40.89
C GLY A 52 -3.20 -4.70 40.85
N TRP A 53 -2.85 -4.09 41.98
CA TRP A 53 -2.57 -2.65 42.07
C TRP A 53 -1.30 -2.24 41.33
N VAL A 54 -0.23 -3.03 41.45
CA VAL A 54 1.04 -2.79 40.74
C VAL A 54 0.83 -2.91 39.23
N VAL A 55 0.13 -3.95 38.78
CA VAL A 55 -0.22 -4.14 37.36
C VAL A 55 -1.11 -3.00 36.88
N GLY A 56 -2.13 -2.61 37.65
CA GLY A 56 -3.01 -1.50 37.32
C GLY A 56 -2.27 -0.17 37.17
N LEU A 57 -1.34 0.13 38.10
CA LEU A 57 -0.51 1.32 38.04
C LEU A 57 0.44 1.29 36.84
N ALA A 58 1.09 0.15 36.56
CA ALA A 58 1.96 -0.02 35.41
C ALA A 58 1.20 0.21 34.08
N VAL A 59 -0.02 -0.31 33.96
CA VAL A 59 -0.89 -0.08 32.81
C VAL A 59 -1.24 1.41 32.68
N LEU A 60 -1.60 2.08 33.78
CA LEU A 60 -1.93 3.51 33.75
C LEU A 60 -0.74 4.38 33.34
N VAL A 61 0.45 4.11 33.88
CA VAL A 61 1.69 4.79 33.49
C VAL A 61 1.99 4.56 32.01
N THR A 62 1.83 3.32 31.53
CA THR A 62 2.03 2.98 30.12
C THR A 62 1.06 3.75 29.22
N ILE A 63 -0.22 3.80 29.58
CA ILE A 63 -1.24 4.59 28.85
C ILE A 63 -0.87 6.08 28.86
N GLY A 64 -0.44 6.62 30.00
CA GLY A 64 0.00 8.01 30.13
C GLY A 64 1.21 8.32 29.24
N GLN A 65 2.21 7.43 29.20
CA GLN A 65 3.38 7.55 28.34
C GLN A 65 3.00 7.50 26.85
N ILE A 66 2.11 6.58 26.46
CA ILE A 66 1.59 6.46 25.09
C ILE A 66 0.87 7.75 24.68
N ALA A 67 -0.04 8.26 25.53
CA ALA A 67 -0.79 9.48 25.26
C ALA A 67 0.12 10.71 25.16
N PHE A 68 1.06 10.86 26.09
CA PHE A 68 2.03 11.96 26.09
C PHE A 68 2.88 11.97 24.82
N HIS A 69 3.42 10.80 24.44
CA HIS A 69 4.22 10.70 23.22
C HIS A 69 3.36 10.93 21.97
N ALA A 70 2.11 10.50 21.95
CA ALA A 70 1.19 10.78 20.82
C ALA A 70 0.87 12.28 20.66
N MET A 71 0.83 13.05 21.75
CA MET A 71 0.46 14.47 21.72
C MET A 71 1.66 15.42 21.48
N ARG A 72 2.87 15.09 21.97
CA ARG A 72 4.08 15.95 21.87
C ARG A 72 4.85 15.80 20.56
N SER A 73 4.15 15.52 19.47
CA SER A 73 4.70 15.05 18.20
C SER A 73 5.37 16.12 17.33
N ASP A 74 5.43 17.39 17.74
CA ASP A 74 5.92 18.46 16.85
C ASP A 74 7.45 18.45 16.70
N PRO A 75 7.98 18.32 15.47
CA PRO A 75 9.41 18.17 15.21
C PRO A 75 9.98 19.35 14.42
N ARG A 76 10.05 20.52 15.05
CA ARG A 76 10.53 21.74 14.36
C ARG A 76 11.93 21.54 13.74
N ASP A 77 12.76 20.69 14.34
CA ASP A 77 14.14 20.47 13.87
C ASP A 77 14.26 19.40 12.77
N ALA A 78 13.52 18.29 12.86
CA ALA A 78 13.65 17.18 11.90
C ALA A 78 13.19 17.55 10.49
N THR A 79 12.18 18.42 10.37
CA THR A 79 11.70 18.92 9.07
C THR A 79 12.78 19.73 8.36
N LEU A 80 13.51 20.59 9.07
CA LEU A 80 14.58 21.41 8.49
C LEU A 80 15.72 20.56 7.94
N TYR A 81 16.17 19.54 8.70
CA TYR A 81 17.19 18.60 8.23
C TYR A 81 16.71 17.80 7.03
N SER A 82 15.47 17.30 7.05
CA SER A 82 14.90 16.52 5.96
C SER A 82 14.77 17.37 4.69
N LEU A 83 14.25 18.59 4.76
CA LEU A 83 14.13 19.47 3.60
C LEU A 83 15.49 19.87 3.01
N ARG A 84 16.51 20.04 3.86
CA ARG A 84 17.88 20.29 3.40
C ARG A 84 18.43 19.09 2.63
N GLN A 85 18.28 17.89 3.19
CA GLN A 85 18.73 16.64 2.58
C GLN A 85 18.00 16.34 1.26
N LEU A 86 16.69 16.64 1.22
CA LEU A 86 15.87 16.51 0.02
C LEU A 86 16.43 17.33 -1.15
N ARG A 87 16.78 18.59 -0.89
CA ARG A 87 17.32 19.52 -1.89
C ARG A 87 18.74 19.18 -2.32
N SER A 88 19.55 18.61 -1.43
CA SER A 88 20.96 18.34 -1.72
C SER A 88 21.19 17.04 -2.48
N SER A 89 20.37 16.01 -2.24
CA SER A 89 20.70 14.64 -2.68
C SER A 89 19.55 13.82 -3.24
N VAL A 90 18.30 14.11 -2.87
CA VAL A 90 17.16 13.23 -3.21
C VAL A 90 16.43 13.69 -4.47
N LEU A 91 16.31 15.00 -4.68
CA LEU A 91 15.72 15.55 -5.90
C LEU A 91 16.65 15.38 -7.10
N ARG A 92 16.09 14.95 -8.22
CA ARG A 92 16.80 14.88 -9.50
C ARG A 92 16.97 16.29 -10.09
N PRO A 93 17.88 16.47 -11.07
CA PRO A 93 18.00 17.74 -11.78
C PRO A 93 16.64 18.19 -12.35
N ASN A 94 16.30 19.47 -12.15
CA ASN A 94 15.04 20.09 -12.57
C ASN A 94 13.75 19.50 -11.96
N GLU A 95 13.86 18.61 -10.97
CA GLU A 95 12.71 18.11 -10.20
C GLU A 95 12.44 19.06 -9.03
N GLN A 96 11.20 19.56 -8.95
CA GLN A 96 10.77 20.43 -7.87
C GLN A 96 9.69 19.75 -7.02
N TYR A 97 9.66 20.07 -5.73
CA TYR A 97 8.59 19.63 -4.85
C TYR A 97 7.44 20.64 -4.88
N ARG A 98 6.20 20.15 -4.99
CA ARG A 98 4.98 20.97 -5.01
C ARG A 98 4.36 21.13 -3.64
N SER A 99 4.41 20.06 -2.84
CA SER A 99 3.85 20.05 -1.49
C SER A 99 4.71 19.18 -0.59
N ALA A 100 4.79 19.58 0.66
CA ALA A 100 5.51 18.92 1.72
C ALA A 100 4.58 18.86 2.93
N VAL A 101 4.51 17.70 3.58
CA VAL A 101 3.66 17.46 4.74
C VAL A 101 4.52 16.90 5.85
N ASN A 102 4.45 17.52 7.02
CA ASN A 102 5.16 17.03 8.20
C ASN A 102 4.54 15.73 8.71
N VAL A 103 5.34 14.67 8.71
CA VAL A 103 4.90 13.32 9.05
C VAL A 103 5.86 12.65 10.02
N TRP A 104 5.38 11.62 10.70
CA TRP A 104 6.17 10.77 11.56
C TRP A 104 5.74 9.31 11.40
N GLN A 105 6.64 8.38 11.67
CA GLN A 105 6.38 6.95 11.62
C GLN A 105 6.76 6.33 12.96
N ARG A 106 5.87 5.47 13.48
CA ARG A 106 6.15 4.62 14.65
C ARG A 106 5.87 3.17 14.29
N PRO A 107 6.89 2.31 14.21
CA PRO A 107 6.70 0.87 14.12
C PRO A 107 6.00 0.35 15.37
N ALA A 108 5.25 -0.75 15.26
CA ALA A 108 4.61 -1.37 16.43
C ALA A 108 5.64 -1.94 17.41
N ILE A 109 6.74 -2.49 16.89
CA ILE A 109 7.82 -3.12 17.68
C ILE A 109 8.71 -2.07 18.35
N ASP A 110 8.81 -0.87 17.77
CA ASP A 110 9.70 0.20 18.23
C ASP A 110 8.92 1.52 18.44
N TYR A 111 7.84 1.43 19.20
CA TYR A 111 6.84 2.49 19.31
C TYR A 111 7.39 3.82 19.86
N PHE A 112 8.33 3.75 20.79
CA PHE A 112 8.91 4.93 21.44
C PHE A 112 9.97 5.62 20.57
N ARG A 113 10.49 4.94 19.55
CA ARG A 113 11.41 5.51 18.56
C ARG A 113 10.62 5.94 17.32
N ALA A 114 10.31 7.24 17.28
CA ALA A 114 9.60 7.81 16.14
C ALA A 114 10.58 8.35 15.10
N THR A 115 10.53 7.81 13.88
CA THR A 115 11.17 8.42 12.72
C THR A 115 10.36 9.65 12.32
N ARG A 116 10.97 10.82 12.28
CA ARG A 116 10.27 12.09 12.02
C ARG A 116 10.79 12.71 10.74
N GLY A 117 9.91 13.26 9.92
CA GLY A 117 10.36 13.83 8.66
C GLY A 117 9.22 14.41 7.83
N VAL A 118 9.37 14.30 6.51
CA VAL A 118 8.51 14.97 5.56
C VAL A 118 8.07 14.02 4.45
N LEU A 119 6.80 14.10 4.08
CA LEU A 119 6.23 13.45 2.92
C LEU A 119 6.07 14.50 1.83
N VAL A 120 6.67 14.27 0.67
CA VAL A 120 6.85 15.27 -0.37
C VAL A 120 6.26 14.77 -1.67
N LEU A 121 5.43 15.59 -2.31
CA LEU A 121 4.97 15.36 -3.67
C LEU A 121 5.84 16.16 -4.64
N THR A 122 6.43 15.46 -5.60
CA THR A 122 7.34 16.02 -6.61
C THR A 122 6.71 16.00 -8.00
N ASP A 123 7.23 16.88 -8.86
CA ASP A 123 6.97 16.86 -10.28
C ASP A 123 7.71 15.74 -11.01
N ALA A 124 7.33 15.52 -12.28
CA ALA A 124 8.10 14.63 -13.13
C ALA A 124 9.51 15.20 -13.34
N PRO A 125 10.56 14.36 -13.25
CA PRO A 125 11.90 14.80 -13.65
C PRO A 125 11.87 15.26 -15.11
N GLY A 126 12.55 16.37 -15.41
CA GLY A 126 12.55 16.98 -16.75
C GLY A 126 12.99 16.03 -17.86
N ASP A 127 13.88 15.09 -17.55
CA ASP A 127 14.42 14.11 -18.49
C ASP A 127 13.61 12.79 -18.56
N SER A 128 12.46 12.73 -17.90
CA SER A 128 11.65 11.51 -17.88
C SER A 128 10.97 11.25 -19.22
N LEU A 129 11.02 10.00 -19.72
CA LEU A 129 10.21 9.55 -20.87
C LEU A 129 8.69 9.70 -20.63
N ARG A 130 8.28 10.04 -19.40
CA ARG A 130 6.90 10.28 -18.98
C ARG A 130 6.85 11.64 -18.24
N PRO A 131 6.79 12.77 -18.97
CA PRO A 131 6.69 14.12 -18.38
C PRO A 131 5.43 14.31 -17.53
N ASP A 132 4.48 13.39 -17.64
CA ASP A 132 3.22 13.38 -16.91
C ASP A 132 3.37 12.79 -15.48
N GLY A 133 4.47 12.12 -15.13
CA GLY A 133 4.58 11.28 -13.92
C GLY A 133 5.45 11.88 -12.80
N GLY A 134 4.86 12.22 -11.65
CA GLY A 134 5.60 12.68 -10.46
C GLY A 134 5.97 11.54 -9.51
N ARG A 135 6.60 11.87 -8.37
CA ARG A 135 6.91 10.91 -7.30
C ARG A 135 6.44 11.42 -5.94
N LEU A 136 6.03 10.49 -5.09
CA LEU A 136 5.79 10.74 -3.68
C LEU A 136 7.01 10.22 -2.90
N ILE A 137 7.66 11.08 -2.15
CA ILE A 137 8.90 10.76 -1.44
C ILE A 137 8.68 10.95 0.05
N TYR A 138 8.90 9.90 0.83
CA TYR A 138 9.02 9.97 2.27
C TYR A 138 10.50 10.08 2.64
N LEU A 139 10.83 11.07 3.44
CA LEU A 139 12.15 11.27 4.00
C LEU A 139 12.03 11.42 5.51
N GLY A 140 12.41 10.39 6.23
CA GLY A 140 12.35 10.32 7.69
C GLY A 140 13.73 10.35 8.31
N LEU A 141 13.97 11.28 9.24
CA LEU A 141 15.16 11.25 10.09
C LEU A 141 14.99 10.17 11.16
N GLN A 142 15.89 9.19 11.18
CA GLN A 142 15.90 8.13 12.18
C GLN A 142 16.38 8.70 13.53
N PRO A 143 15.81 8.23 14.65
CA PRO A 143 16.29 8.63 15.97
C PRO A 143 17.72 8.15 16.16
N ARG A 144 18.57 9.01 16.74
CA ARG A 144 19.96 8.66 17.05
C ARG A 144 20.01 7.42 17.93
N ASP A 145 20.90 6.50 17.57
CA ASP A 145 21.24 5.37 18.44
C ASP A 145 21.97 5.90 19.69
N PRO A 146 21.53 5.58 20.92
CA PRO A 146 22.23 5.97 22.14
C PRO A 146 23.68 5.48 22.23
N LEU A 147 24.05 4.45 21.48
CA LEU A 147 25.42 3.92 21.44
C LEU A 147 26.31 4.62 20.41
N SER A 148 25.75 5.47 19.55
CA SER A 148 26.50 6.15 18.50
C SER A 148 27.31 7.35 19.03
N PRO A 149 28.49 7.63 18.45
CA PRO A 149 29.27 8.82 18.79
C PRO A 149 28.49 10.13 18.66
N PRO A 150 28.81 11.17 19.47
CA PRO A 150 28.14 12.47 19.41
C PRO A 150 28.19 13.15 18.04
N ASP A 151 29.22 12.86 17.24
CA ASP A 151 29.45 13.46 15.92
C ASP A 151 28.95 12.59 14.76
N ALA A 152 28.27 11.48 15.06
CA ALA A 152 27.76 10.59 14.02
C ALA A 152 26.76 11.32 13.11
N PRO A 153 26.87 11.17 11.77
CA PRO A 153 25.97 11.81 10.83
C PRO A 153 24.53 11.31 11.00
N PRO A 154 23.52 12.14 10.72
CA PRO A 154 22.12 11.73 10.78
C PRO A 154 21.81 10.65 9.74
N THR A 155 21.09 9.61 10.15
CA THR A 155 20.60 8.54 9.27
C THR A 155 19.19 8.85 8.81
N PHE A 156 18.93 8.70 7.51
CA PHE A 156 17.62 8.96 6.90
C PHE A 156 17.01 7.67 6.34
N ASP A 157 15.72 7.44 6.58
CA ASP A 157 14.89 6.46 5.88
C ASP A 157 14.24 7.17 4.68
N VAL A 158 14.57 6.71 3.46
CA VAL A 158 14.05 7.26 2.21
C VAL A 158 13.16 6.22 1.54
N ARG A 159 11.93 6.59 1.21
CA ARG A 159 11.02 5.75 0.42
C ARG A 159 10.41 6.55 -0.71
N GLU A 160 10.33 5.95 -1.88
CA GLU A 160 9.82 6.60 -3.07
C GLU A 160 8.69 5.77 -3.68
N TRP A 161 7.59 6.45 -4.01
CA TRP A 161 6.48 5.85 -4.72
C TRP A 161 6.21 6.61 -6.02
N PRO A 162 6.09 5.92 -7.17
CA PRO A 162 5.70 6.56 -8.41
C PRO A 162 4.24 7.05 -8.34
N VAL A 163 3.95 8.20 -8.95
CA VAL A 163 2.58 8.75 -9.01
C VAL A 163 1.92 8.27 -10.31
N ASP A 164 1.66 6.98 -10.39
CA ASP A 164 1.20 6.25 -11.58
C ASP A 164 -0.11 5.48 -11.32
N THR A 165 -1.12 6.17 -10.77
CA THR A 165 -2.50 5.72 -10.53
C THR A 165 -2.70 4.48 -9.64
N LEU A 166 -1.65 3.70 -9.37
CA LEU A 166 -1.67 2.48 -8.56
C LEU A 166 -1.39 2.77 -7.08
N VAL A 167 -0.75 3.89 -6.79
CA VAL A 167 -0.42 4.29 -5.41
C VAL A 167 -1.62 4.98 -4.78
N GLU A 168 -2.16 4.33 -3.76
CA GLU A 168 -3.29 4.85 -3.00
C GLU A 168 -2.81 5.53 -1.72
N VAL A 169 -3.28 6.76 -1.50
CA VAL A 169 -3.03 7.54 -0.28
C VAL A 169 -4.35 7.77 0.43
N THR A 170 -4.61 6.97 1.47
CA THR A 170 -5.88 7.01 2.21
C THR A 170 -5.69 7.62 3.60
N PRO A 171 -6.56 8.56 4.04
CA PRO A 171 -6.53 9.04 5.41
C PRO A 171 -6.89 7.88 6.36
N THR A 172 -6.17 7.79 7.45
CA THR A 172 -6.42 6.80 8.50
C THR A 172 -6.05 7.39 9.85
N ARG A 173 -5.91 6.54 10.87
CA ARG A 173 -5.34 6.91 12.16
C ARG A 173 -4.17 5.99 12.49
N THR A 174 -3.31 6.47 13.36
CA THR A 174 -2.20 5.69 13.90
C THR A 174 -2.71 4.56 14.79
N LEU A 175 -1.78 3.70 15.25
CA LEU A 175 -2.09 2.68 16.25
C LEU A 175 -2.86 3.28 17.44
N PHE A 176 -3.86 2.53 17.93
CA PHE A 176 -4.78 2.95 19.00
C PHE A 176 -5.64 4.20 18.69
N MET A 177 -5.76 4.60 17.42
CA MET A 177 -6.57 5.74 16.97
C MET A 177 -6.16 7.11 17.55
N LEU A 178 -4.93 7.22 18.07
CA LEU A 178 -4.44 8.37 18.83
C LEU A 178 -4.17 9.62 17.99
N ALA A 179 -3.72 9.46 16.75
CA ALA A 179 -3.41 10.56 15.85
C ALA A 179 -3.92 10.30 14.43
N ARG A 180 -4.11 11.38 13.67
CA ARG A 180 -4.43 11.30 12.24
C ARG A 180 -3.21 10.78 11.48
N ALA A 181 -3.44 10.02 10.42
CA ALA A 181 -2.38 9.43 9.62
C ALA A 181 -2.77 9.38 8.13
N LEU A 182 -1.76 9.20 7.28
CA LEU A 182 -1.90 8.82 5.88
C LEU A 182 -1.35 7.41 5.71
N ARG A 183 -2.15 6.53 5.12
CA ARG A 183 -1.71 5.20 4.71
C ARG A 183 -1.39 5.22 3.24
N ILE A 184 -0.17 4.86 2.90
CA ILE A 184 0.31 4.73 1.54
C ILE A 184 0.35 3.24 1.21
N ALA A 185 -0.33 2.85 0.15
CA ALA A 185 -0.35 1.49 -0.36
C ALA A 185 0.08 1.49 -1.83
N ALA A 186 1.07 0.69 -2.16
CA ALA A 186 1.52 0.43 -3.52
C ALA A 186 1.48 -1.08 -3.78
N PRO A 187 1.26 -1.54 -5.02
CA PRO A 187 1.14 -2.98 -5.32
C PRO A 187 2.39 -3.80 -4.99
N SER A 188 3.57 -3.17 -5.11
CA SER A 188 4.87 -3.82 -4.95
C SER A 188 5.46 -3.70 -3.54
N GLU A 189 4.86 -2.91 -2.64
CA GLU A 189 5.46 -2.58 -1.35
C GLU A 189 4.53 -2.79 -0.16
N THR A 190 5.14 -2.99 1.01
CA THR A 190 4.41 -3.10 2.28
C THR A 190 3.72 -1.78 2.58
N ARG A 191 2.46 -1.85 3.01
CA ARG A 191 1.68 -0.67 3.39
C ARG A 191 2.40 0.10 4.50
N VAL A 192 2.56 1.40 4.31
CA VAL A 192 3.18 2.29 5.29
C VAL A 192 2.14 3.24 5.85
N THR A 193 2.10 3.35 7.18
CA THR A 193 1.23 4.30 7.89
C THR A 193 2.08 5.42 8.47
N LEU A 194 1.85 6.63 8.00
CA LEU A 194 2.56 7.84 8.42
C LEU A 194 1.61 8.71 9.26
N GLY A 195 1.93 8.88 10.54
CA GLY A 195 1.24 9.83 11.40
C GLY A 195 1.46 11.27 10.96
N LEU A 196 0.43 12.10 11.12
CA LEU A 196 0.47 13.53 10.84
C LEU A 196 0.80 14.28 12.12
N SER A 197 1.58 15.36 12.02
CA SER A 197 1.64 16.36 13.11
C SER A 197 0.26 17.04 13.23
N ALA A 198 -0.07 17.52 14.43
CA ALA A 198 -1.34 18.22 14.70
C ALA A 198 -1.56 19.40 13.73
N ALA A 199 -0.49 20.12 13.38
CA ALA A 199 -0.54 21.24 12.44
C ALA A 199 -0.58 20.82 10.96
N ALA A 200 -0.19 19.59 10.62
CA ALA A 200 -0.04 19.12 9.24
C ALA A 200 -1.36 18.67 8.58
N GLY A 201 -2.49 18.76 9.30
CA GLY A 201 -3.81 18.34 8.80
C GLY A 201 -4.23 19.02 7.49
N PRO A 202 -4.18 20.36 7.38
CA PRO A 202 -4.51 21.09 6.15
C PRO A 202 -3.55 20.76 5.00
N GLU A 203 -2.25 20.68 5.26
CA GLU A 203 -1.22 20.34 4.27
C GLU A 203 -1.45 18.93 3.69
N ALA A 204 -1.75 17.96 4.55
CA ALA A 204 -2.09 16.59 4.15
C ALA A 204 -3.34 16.54 3.27
N ALA A 205 -4.37 17.33 3.59
CA ALA A 205 -5.56 17.43 2.77
C ALA A 205 -5.25 18.04 1.39
N GLY A 206 -4.43 19.10 1.35
CA GLY A 206 -3.98 19.75 0.13
C GLY A 206 -3.17 18.81 -0.78
N LEU A 207 -2.21 18.06 -0.21
CA LEU A 207 -1.43 17.06 -0.93
C LEU A 207 -2.34 16.00 -1.56
N ARG A 208 -3.33 15.51 -0.81
CA ARG A 208 -4.29 14.52 -1.35
C ARG A 208 -5.12 15.11 -2.49
N THR A 209 -5.62 16.33 -2.35
CA THR A 209 -6.36 16.99 -3.44
C THR A 209 -5.49 17.16 -4.69
N GLN A 210 -4.19 17.46 -4.53
CA GLN A 210 -3.24 17.51 -5.65
C GLN A 210 -3.07 16.13 -6.31
N LEU A 211 -2.91 15.07 -5.53
CA LEU A 211 -2.84 13.69 -6.03
C LEU A 211 -4.14 13.29 -6.76
N ASP A 212 -5.30 13.57 -6.19
CA ASP A 212 -6.59 13.23 -6.80
C ASP A 212 -6.77 13.92 -8.16
N ARG A 213 -6.42 15.21 -8.25
CA ARG A 213 -6.41 15.96 -9.51
C ARG A 213 -5.43 15.35 -10.51
N LYS A 214 -4.24 14.97 -10.07
CA LYS A 214 -3.22 14.33 -10.90
C LYS A 214 -3.69 12.98 -11.43
N TYR A 215 -4.25 12.12 -10.58
CA TYR A 215 -4.81 10.82 -10.96
C TYR A 215 -6.01 10.97 -11.88
N ALA A 216 -6.89 11.95 -11.66
CA ALA A 216 -7.98 12.24 -12.59
C ALA A 216 -7.46 12.66 -13.98
N TYR A 217 -6.39 13.45 -14.04
CA TYR A 217 -5.72 13.79 -15.29
C TYR A 217 -5.10 12.56 -15.97
N LEU A 218 -4.30 11.77 -15.24
CA LEU A 218 -3.64 10.58 -15.78
C LEU A 218 -4.64 9.55 -16.30
N ARG A 219 -5.76 9.35 -15.59
CA ARG A 219 -6.85 8.50 -16.06
C ARG A 219 -7.40 9.02 -17.39
N ARG A 220 -7.77 10.31 -17.49
CA ARG A 220 -8.28 10.91 -18.74
C ARG A 220 -7.32 10.75 -19.92
N VAL A 221 -6.03 11.04 -19.72
CA VAL A 221 -5.00 10.88 -20.76
C VAL A 221 -4.84 9.42 -21.16
N GLY A 222 -4.84 8.50 -20.18
CA GLY A 222 -4.79 7.07 -20.42
C GLY A 222 -5.96 6.58 -21.29
N TRP A 223 -7.18 7.06 -21.02
CA TRP A 223 -8.36 6.78 -21.85
C TRP A 223 -8.21 7.32 -23.29
N GLN A 224 -7.79 8.57 -23.45
CA GLN A 224 -7.59 9.19 -24.77
C GLN A 224 -6.53 8.44 -25.59
N ARG A 225 -5.39 8.09 -24.98
CA ARG A 225 -4.33 7.33 -25.68
C ARG A 225 -4.81 5.94 -26.09
N ARG A 226 -5.60 5.25 -25.26
CA ARG A 226 -6.19 3.95 -25.62
C ARG A 226 -7.18 4.09 -26.78
N GLU A 227 -8.03 5.10 -26.75
CA GLU A 227 -9.03 5.30 -27.80
C GLU A 227 -8.39 5.75 -29.12
N GLN A 228 -7.36 6.60 -29.07
CA GLN A 228 -6.57 6.96 -30.25
C GLN A 228 -5.88 5.75 -30.89
N ARG A 229 -5.33 4.83 -30.08
CA ARG A 229 -4.76 3.57 -30.61
C ARG A 229 -5.84 2.74 -31.29
N ARG A 230 -6.98 2.52 -30.64
CA ARG A 230 -8.13 1.81 -31.22
C ARG A 230 -8.65 2.45 -32.50
N ALA A 231 -8.76 3.79 -32.54
CA ALA A 231 -9.21 4.53 -33.71
C ALA A 231 -8.22 4.40 -34.87
N ARG A 232 -6.91 4.45 -34.60
CA ARG A 232 -5.86 4.21 -35.60
C ARG A 232 -5.90 2.78 -36.13
N ASP A 233 -6.07 1.80 -35.25
CA ASP A 233 -6.18 0.39 -35.63
C ASP A 233 -7.44 0.14 -36.47
N ARG A 234 -8.58 0.71 -36.08
CA ARG A 234 -9.83 0.68 -36.87
C ARG A 234 -9.67 1.35 -38.23
N ALA A 235 -9.12 2.56 -38.28
CA ALA A 235 -8.89 3.27 -39.54
C ALA A 235 -7.92 2.52 -40.46
N ARG A 236 -6.91 1.85 -39.88
CA ARG A 236 -6.01 0.96 -40.61
C ARG A 236 -6.78 -0.21 -41.22
N LEU A 237 -7.64 -0.88 -40.45
CA LEU A 237 -8.44 -2.00 -40.95
C LEU A 237 -9.41 -1.54 -42.05
N VAL A 238 -10.16 -0.45 -41.84
CA VAL A 238 -11.08 0.10 -42.85
C VAL A 238 -10.32 0.44 -44.14
N ALA A 239 -9.20 1.15 -44.05
CA ALA A 239 -8.40 1.50 -45.22
C ALA A 239 -7.87 0.27 -45.96
N ILE A 240 -7.57 -0.81 -45.25
CA ILE A 240 -7.15 -2.08 -45.84
C ILE A 240 -8.33 -2.77 -46.54
N TYR A 241 -9.52 -2.79 -45.93
CA TYR A 241 -10.72 -3.41 -46.52
C TYR A 241 -11.24 -2.63 -47.73
N GLU A 242 -11.20 -1.30 -47.68
CA GLU A 242 -11.59 -0.42 -48.80
C GLU A 242 -10.55 -0.39 -49.93
N GLY A 243 -9.46 -1.16 -49.85
CA GLY A 243 -8.37 -1.14 -50.84
C GLY A 243 -7.49 0.11 -50.78
N ARG A 244 -7.81 1.09 -49.92
CA ARG A 244 -7.06 2.35 -49.75
C ARG A 244 -5.66 2.18 -49.14
N ARG A 245 -5.29 0.99 -48.67
CA ARG A 245 -3.92 0.67 -48.23
C ARG A 245 -3.52 -0.76 -48.57
N PRO A 246 -2.27 -0.98 -48.99
CA PRO A 246 -1.73 -2.32 -49.20
C PRO A 246 -1.61 -3.11 -47.89
N TRP A 247 -1.84 -4.42 -47.94
CA TRP A 247 -1.66 -5.34 -46.81
C TRP A 247 -0.29 -6.01 -46.88
N TYR A 248 0.50 -5.90 -45.82
CA TYR A 248 1.79 -6.60 -45.66
C TYR A 248 1.72 -7.67 -44.56
N HIS A 249 2.38 -8.82 -44.78
CA HIS A 249 2.51 -9.92 -43.82
C HIS A 249 3.98 -10.33 -43.66
N THR A 250 4.46 -10.42 -42.42
CA THR A 250 5.82 -10.91 -42.14
C THR A 250 5.77 -12.40 -41.87
N VAL A 251 6.46 -13.19 -42.69
CA VAL A 251 6.47 -14.66 -42.67
C VAL A 251 6.98 -15.16 -41.32
N ARG A 252 6.20 -16.04 -40.66
CA ARG A 252 6.56 -16.69 -39.40
C ARG A 252 7.16 -18.08 -39.64
N ARG A 253 7.81 -18.64 -38.61
CA ARG A 253 8.39 -20.00 -38.67
C ARG A 253 7.30 -21.03 -38.96
N GLY A 254 7.49 -21.83 -40.00
CA GLY A 254 6.55 -22.87 -40.43
C GLY A 254 5.44 -22.41 -41.37
N GLU A 255 5.39 -21.13 -41.75
CA GLU A 255 4.46 -20.64 -42.77
C GLU A 255 5.04 -20.87 -44.18
N ALA A 256 4.19 -21.32 -45.11
CA ALA A 256 4.49 -21.43 -46.53
C ALA A 256 3.68 -20.41 -47.35
N LEU A 257 4.09 -20.14 -48.59
CA LEU A 257 3.39 -19.21 -49.48
C LEU A 257 1.91 -19.58 -49.64
N ALA A 258 1.62 -20.88 -49.76
CA ALA A 258 0.27 -21.41 -49.87
C ALA A 258 -0.59 -21.20 -48.61
N SER A 259 -0.02 -21.33 -47.41
CA SER A 259 -0.75 -21.09 -46.17
C SER A 259 -1.03 -19.59 -45.98
N ILE A 260 -0.08 -18.73 -46.33
CA ILE A 260 -0.26 -17.27 -46.27
C ILE A 260 -1.36 -16.83 -47.25
N ALA A 261 -1.32 -17.32 -48.50
CA ALA A 261 -2.34 -17.01 -49.50
C ALA A 261 -3.75 -17.38 -49.03
N ARG A 262 -3.90 -18.56 -48.40
CA ARG A 262 -5.18 -19.02 -47.83
C ARG A 262 -5.68 -18.12 -46.70
N ILE A 263 -4.81 -17.69 -45.79
CA ILE A 263 -5.16 -16.80 -44.66
C ILE A 263 -5.74 -15.47 -45.16
N PHE A 264 -5.20 -14.93 -46.25
CA PHE A 264 -5.63 -13.64 -46.80
C PHE A 264 -6.66 -13.75 -47.93
N ALA A 265 -7.15 -14.96 -48.23
CA ALA A 265 -8.06 -15.25 -49.34
C ALA A 265 -7.53 -14.71 -50.70
N THR A 266 -6.26 -14.98 -50.99
CA THR A 266 -5.58 -14.69 -52.26
C THR A 266 -4.94 -15.97 -52.82
N THR A 267 -4.32 -15.92 -54.00
CA THR A 267 -3.62 -17.07 -54.58
C THR A 267 -2.10 -16.95 -54.40
N PRO A 268 -1.36 -18.08 -54.30
CA PRO A 268 0.10 -18.05 -54.19
C PRO A 268 0.76 -17.34 -55.36
N GLU A 269 0.19 -17.48 -56.56
CA GLU A 269 0.62 -16.84 -57.80
C GLU A 269 0.50 -15.31 -57.72
N GLN A 270 -0.60 -14.79 -57.18
CA GLN A 270 -0.80 -13.36 -56.96
C GLN A 270 0.22 -12.80 -55.97
N VAL A 271 0.43 -13.47 -54.83
CA VAL A 271 1.43 -13.04 -53.84
C VAL A 271 2.85 -13.09 -54.43
N ARG A 272 3.15 -14.09 -55.26
CA ARG A 272 4.42 -14.20 -55.98
C ARG A 272 4.63 -13.03 -56.94
N ALA A 273 3.62 -12.71 -57.75
CA ALA A 273 3.66 -11.59 -58.70
C ALA A 273 3.83 -10.25 -57.98
N LEU A 274 3.12 -10.03 -56.87
CA LEU A 274 3.19 -8.79 -56.09
C LEU A 274 4.56 -8.55 -55.42
N ASN A 275 5.32 -9.62 -55.17
CA ASN A 275 6.61 -9.57 -54.47
C ASN A 275 7.80 -9.98 -55.33
N ASN A 276 7.61 -10.18 -56.64
CA ASN A 276 8.63 -10.65 -57.59
C ASN A 276 9.41 -11.89 -57.10
N LEU A 277 8.72 -12.87 -56.49
CA LEU A 277 9.38 -14.07 -55.97
C LEU A 277 9.63 -15.10 -57.08
N VAL A 278 10.77 -15.78 -57.03
CA VAL A 278 11.10 -16.89 -57.93
C VAL A 278 10.87 -18.21 -57.17
N GLY A 279 9.72 -18.84 -57.43
CA GLY A 279 9.28 -20.07 -56.75
C GLY A 279 8.56 -19.82 -55.41
N ASP A 280 8.34 -20.90 -54.65
CA ASP A 280 7.51 -20.88 -53.43
C ASP A 280 8.31 -20.77 -52.12
N ARG A 281 9.64 -20.61 -52.22
CA ARG A 281 10.51 -20.49 -51.04
C ARG A 281 10.38 -19.09 -50.43
N VAL A 282 9.87 -19.05 -49.21
CA VAL A 282 9.76 -17.85 -48.38
C VAL A 282 10.68 -17.97 -47.17
N ARG A 283 11.36 -16.89 -46.79
CA ARG A 283 12.25 -16.88 -45.62
C ARG A 283 11.53 -16.36 -44.39
N ILE A 284 11.85 -16.91 -43.22
CA ILE A 284 11.33 -16.43 -41.94
C ILE A 284 11.76 -14.97 -41.75
N GLY A 285 10.82 -14.10 -41.34
CA GLY A 285 11.05 -12.67 -41.17
C GLY A 285 10.94 -11.84 -42.45
N GLN A 286 10.70 -12.46 -43.61
CA GLN A 286 10.45 -11.74 -44.87
C GLN A 286 9.08 -11.06 -44.84
N THR A 287 9.01 -9.78 -45.22
CA THR A 287 7.74 -9.04 -45.34
C THR A 287 7.22 -9.15 -46.77
N LEU A 288 6.02 -9.73 -46.95
CA LEU A 288 5.35 -9.90 -48.23
C LEU A 288 4.12 -8.99 -48.36
N LEU A 289 3.96 -8.35 -49.50
CA LEU A 289 2.74 -7.67 -49.94
C LEU A 289 1.69 -8.70 -50.36
N VAL A 290 0.60 -8.84 -49.60
CA VAL A 290 -0.43 -9.86 -49.84
C VAL A 290 -1.70 -9.32 -50.51
N LYS A 291 -1.98 -8.01 -50.36
CA LYS A 291 -3.06 -7.32 -51.10
C LYS A 291 -2.57 -5.95 -51.57
N PRO A 292 -2.71 -5.62 -52.87
CA PRO A 292 -2.29 -4.32 -53.40
C PRO A 292 -3.29 -3.22 -53.00
N PHE A 293 -2.86 -1.98 -53.19
CA PHE A 293 -3.74 -0.81 -53.12
C PHE A 293 -4.70 -0.83 -54.32
N THR A 294 -6.01 -0.79 -54.07
CA THR A 294 -7.06 -0.69 -55.08
C THR A 294 -7.80 0.64 -54.87
N LYS A 295 -7.84 1.49 -55.90
CA LYS A 295 -8.48 2.81 -55.85
C LYS A 295 -10.02 2.71 -55.84
N GLU A 296 -10.55 1.59 -56.29
CA GLU A 296 -11.97 1.24 -56.22
C GLU A 296 -12.28 0.57 -54.88
N SER A 297 -13.25 1.13 -54.16
CA SER A 297 -13.74 0.56 -52.90
C SER A 297 -14.40 -0.79 -53.19
N VAL A 298 -13.79 -1.87 -52.71
CA VAL A 298 -14.43 -3.19 -52.72
C VAL A 298 -15.68 -3.10 -51.84
N PRO A 299 -16.88 -3.47 -52.35
CA PRO A 299 -18.08 -3.47 -51.52
C PRO A 299 -17.88 -4.43 -50.34
N THR A 300 -18.19 -3.95 -49.13
CA THR A 300 -18.12 -4.72 -47.89
C THR A 300 -18.84 -6.07 -48.08
N PRO A 301 -18.21 -7.20 -47.73
CA PRO A 301 -18.86 -8.50 -47.81
C PRO A 301 -20.18 -8.49 -47.03
N PRO A 302 -21.31 -8.92 -47.61
CA PRO A 302 -22.58 -8.98 -46.89
C PRO A 302 -22.42 -9.91 -45.68
N GLY A 303 -22.51 -9.35 -44.48
CA GLY A 303 -22.31 -10.05 -43.19
C GLY A 303 -21.09 -9.61 -42.38
N ALA A 304 -20.13 -8.87 -42.95
CA ALA A 304 -19.02 -8.26 -42.22
C ALA A 304 -19.36 -6.82 -41.81
N SER A 305 -20.39 -6.65 -40.97
CA SER A 305 -20.55 -5.38 -40.26
C SER A 305 -19.49 -5.37 -39.16
N PRO A 306 -18.57 -4.39 -39.07
CA PRO A 306 -17.71 -4.28 -37.90
C PRO A 306 -18.64 -4.22 -36.68
N GLU A 307 -18.50 -5.18 -35.77
CA GLU A 307 -19.38 -5.41 -34.60
C GLU A 307 -19.52 -4.18 -33.68
N TYR A 308 -18.80 -3.11 -33.97
CA TYR A 308 -18.98 -1.81 -33.37
C TYR A 308 -19.02 -0.72 -34.45
N ALA A 309 -20.22 -0.29 -34.83
CA ALA A 309 -20.39 0.99 -35.53
C ALA A 309 -19.85 2.09 -34.59
N PRO A 310 -18.99 3.01 -35.08
CA PRO A 310 -18.53 4.11 -34.26
C PRO A 310 -19.74 4.88 -33.73
N PRO A 311 -19.76 5.34 -32.46
CA PRO A 311 -20.72 6.36 -32.08
C PRO A 311 -20.58 7.52 -33.07
N PRO A 312 -21.69 8.12 -33.53
CA PRO A 312 -21.62 9.27 -34.42
C PRO A 312 -20.67 10.28 -33.78
N SER A 313 -19.67 10.73 -34.55
CA SER A 313 -18.76 11.79 -34.13
C SER A 313 -19.57 12.88 -33.44
N PRO A 314 -19.19 13.37 -32.24
CA PRO A 314 -19.85 14.52 -31.67
C PRO A 314 -19.76 15.62 -32.72
N VAL A 315 -20.93 16.04 -33.22
CA VAL A 315 -21.05 17.20 -34.10
C VAL A 315 -20.42 18.33 -33.30
N VAL A 316 -19.23 18.76 -33.71
CA VAL A 316 -18.66 20.01 -33.23
C VAL A 316 -19.67 21.05 -33.72
N PRO A 317 -20.40 21.75 -32.83
CA PRO A 317 -21.25 22.83 -33.29
C PRO A 317 -20.32 23.85 -33.94
N THR A 318 -20.49 24.03 -35.25
CA THR A 318 -19.87 25.13 -35.98
C THR A 318 -20.16 26.42 -35.20
N PRO A 319 -19.13 27.22 -34.84
CA PRO A 319 -19.39 28.50 -34.20
C PRO A 319 -20.26 29.34 -35.14
N ALA A 320 -21.42 29.77 -34.62
CA ALA A 320 -22.34 30.62 -35.35
C ALA A 320 -21.58 31.85 -35.90
N PRO A 321 -21.79 32.24 -37.17
CA PRO A 321 -21.15 33.42 -37.71
C PRO A 321 -21.55 34.65 -36.89
N ALA A 322 -20.54 35.39 -36.44
CA ALA A 322 -20.70 36.63 -35.70
C ALA A 322 -21.59 37.60 -36.49
N ALA A 323 -22.65 38.07 -35.84
CA ALA A 323 -23.53 39.10 -36.39
C ALA A 323 -22.72 40.37 -36.71
N PRO A 324 -22.97 41.04 -37.86
CA PRO A 324 -22.28 42.27 -38.18
C PRO A 324 -22.65 43.39 -37.19
N SER A 325 -21.63 44.01 -36.62
CA SER A 325 -21.69 45.21 -35.80
C SER A 325 -22.47 46.31 -36.53
N ARG A 326 -23.64 46.69 -36.02
CA ARG A 326 -24.37 47.89 -36.46
C ARG A 326 -23.51 49.12 -36.14
N ALA A 327 -23.09 49.83 -37.18
CA ALA A 327 -22.49 51.16 -37.06
C ALA A 327 -23.50 52.15 -36.44
N PRO A 328 -23.04 53.12 -35.63
CA PRO A 328 -23.92 54.15 -35.07
C PRO A 328 -24.34 55.14 -36.16
N ALA A 329 -25.65 55.30 -36.35
CA ALA A 329 -26.20 56.36 -37.18
C ALA A 329 -25.99 57.72 -36.47
N ARG A 330 -25.24 58.60 -37.12
CA ARG A 330 -25.24 60.04 -36.85
C ARG A 330 -26.61 60.62 -37.18
N ARG A 331 -27.27 61.27 -36.22
CA ARG A 331 -27.79 62.63 -36.35
C ARG A 331 -28.22 63.18 -35.00
#